data_AF-A0A7J5TEI4-F1
#
_entry.id   AF-A0A7J5TEI4-F1
#
_cell.length_a   1.000
_cell.length_b   1.000
_cell.length_c   1.000
_cell.angle_alpha   90.00
_cell.angle_beta   90.00
_cell.angle_gamma   90.00
#
_symmetry.space_group_name_H-M   'P 1'
#
loop_
_entity.id
_entity.type
_entity.pdbx_description
1 polymer ?
#
loop_
_entity_poly.entity_id
_entity_poly.type
_entity_poly.pdbx_seq_one_letter_code
_entity_poly.pdbx_strand_id
1 'polypeptide(L)'
;GMVSGGGRKPWKQKGTGRARQGSIRAPQWYHGGTVFGPQPRDYSQRTPKKMKAAALKYVLSDRANAGHVAVVDFGVAEAPSTKAAIAALTPVTENKFTTVVLSRENVNEWLSVRNIPTVHPIFADQLNTYDVVTAQYVVFSKEGFDAFIAAKTEPAAKEA
;
A
#
# COMPACT_ATOMS: atom_id res chain seq x y z
N GLY A 1 4.08 28.51 25.18
CA GLY A 1 4.46 27.66 24.04
C GLY A 1 4.33 26.20 24.44
N MET A 2 4.50 25.26 23.51
CA MET A 2 4.45 23.82 23.80
C MET A 2 5.69 23.31 24.57
N VAL A 3 6.76 24.13 24.62
CA VAL A 3 7.96 23.85 25.43
C VAL A 3 7.79 24.46 26.82
N SER A 4 7.94 23.63 27.86
CA SER A 4 7.74 24.03 29.27
C SER A 4 8.74 25.09 29.75
N GLY A 5 8.29 26.09 30.52
CA GLY A 5 9.10 27.16 31.09
C GLY A 5 9.12 28.46 30.25
N GLY A 6 10.01 29.40 30.59
CA GLY A 6 10.16 30.67 29.86
C GLY A 6 9.07 31.72 30.09
N GLY A 7 8.31 31.60 31.19
CA GLY A 7 7.25 32.55 31.59
C GLY A 7 7.76 33.83 32.29
N ARG A 8 9.07 33.92 32.59
CA ARG A 8 9.70 35.13 33.12
C ARG A 8 10.74 35.65 32.12
N LYS A 9 10.75 36.97 31.94
CA LYS A 9 11.75 37.64 31.10
C LYS A 9 13.16 37.38 31.62
N PRO A 10 14.10 36.93 30.75
CA PRO A 10 15.46 36.58 31.19
C PRO A 10 16.24 37.75 31.82
N TRP A 11 16.07 38.97 31.30
CA TRP A 11 16.70 40.18 31.83
C TRP A 11 15.93 41.47 31.49
N LYS A 12 16.34 42.60 32.08
CA LYS A 12 15.76 43.94 31.84
C LYS A 12 15.81 44.32 30.35
N GLN A 13 14.86 45.13 29.88
CA GLN A 13 14.74 45.50 28.45
C GLN A 13 15.96 46.26 27.90
N LYS A 14 16.66 47.01 28.75
CA LYS A 14 17.84 47.82 28.43
C LYS A 14 18.83 47.77 29.60
N GLY A 15 20.08 48.17 29.37
CA GLY A 15 21.09 48.36 30.41
C GLY A 15 21.96 47.13 30.76
N THR A 16 21.84 46.03 30.02
CA THR A 16 22.58 44.78 30.30
C THR A 16 23.69 44.46 29.30
N GLY A 17 23.84 45.24 28.22
CA GLY A 17 24.81 44.98 27.13
C GLY A 17 24.51 43.77 26.25
N ARG A 18 23.54 42.92 26.62
CA ARG A 18 23.13 41.72 25.88
C ARG A 18 22.04 42.04 24.84
N ALA A 19 21.88 41.17 23.85
CA ALA A 19 20.75 41.21 22.92
C ALA A 19 19.41 41.20 23.69
N ARG A 20 18.35 41.78 23.11
CA ARG A 20 17.02 41.79 23.75
C ARG A 20 16.39 40.41 23.65
N GLN A 21 15.90 39.88 24.78
CA GLN A 21 15.27 38.56 24.82
C GLN A 21 13.97 38.61 25.64
N GLY A 22 12.91 38.05 25.06
CA GLY A 22 11.59 37.97 25.67
C GLY A 22 11.41 36.72 26.52
N SER A 23 12.00 35.60 26.10
CA SER A 23 11.89 34.30 26.76
C SER A 23 13.13 33.44 26.48
N ILE A 24 13.46 32.53 27.39
CA ILE A 24 14.47 31.47 27.16
C ILE A 24 13.96 30.35 26.24
N ARG A 25 12.66 30.34 25.89
CA ARG A 25 12.06 29.34 24.99
C ARG A 25 11.88 29.84 23.55
N ALA A 26 12.51 30.96 23.20
CA ALA A 26 12.48 31.46 21.84
C ALA A 26 13.26 30.53 20.89
N PRO A 27 12.91 30.43 19.59
CA PRO A 27 13.39 29.39 18.69
C PRO A 27 14.90 29.35 18.47
N GLN A 28 15.57 30.50 18.55
CA GLN A 28 17.02 30.62 18.41
C GLN A 28 17.79 30.03 19.60
N TRP A 29 17.12 29.75 20.73
CA TRP A 29 17.76 29.18 21.91
C TRP A 29 17.82 27.66 21.82
N TYR A 30 18.86 27.08 22.44
CA TYR A 30 18.92 25.66 22.70
C TYR A 30 17.75 25.25 23.60
N HIS A 31 17.04 24.16 23.25
CA HIS A 31 15.75 23.78 23.83
C HIS A 31 14.67 24.88 23.77
N GLY A 32 14.77 25.77 22.78
CA GLY A 32 13.70 26.67 22.37
C GLY A 32 12.59 25.94 21.62
N GLY A 33 11.50 26.64 21.33
CA GLY A 33 10.42 26.07 20.49
C GLY A 33 10.80 25.97 19.02
N THR A 34 10.44 24.88 18.36
CA THR A 34 10.55 24.73 16.90
C THR A 34 9.40 25.47 16.21
N VAL A 35 9.70 26.46 15.36
CA VAL A 35 8.67 27.29 14.69
C VAL A 35 7.93 26.53 13.59
N PHE A 36 8.68 25.91 12.68
CA PHE A 36 8.14 25.14 11.55
C PHE A 36 8.58 23.68 11.66
N GLY A 37 8.22 23.06 12.78
CA GLY A 37 8.45 21.63 12.99
C GLY A 37 7.44 20.79 12.21
N PRO A 38 7.74 19.51 11.93
CA PRO A 38 6.75 18.58 11.41
C PRO A 38 5.59 18.47 12.39
N GLN A 39 4.37 18.53 11.86
CA GLN A 39 3.14 18.30 12.62
C GLN A 39 2.47 17.02 12.12
N PRO A 40 1.76 16.28 12.98
CA PRO A 40 0.92 15.18 12.54
C PRO A 40 -0.08 15.70 11.50
N ARG A 41 -0.05 15.14 10.29
CA ARG A 41 -0.97 15.48 9.21
C ARG A 41 -1.31 14.25 8.40
N ASP A 42 -2.52 14.23 7.87
CA ASP A 42 -2.94 13.25 6.88
C ASP A 42 -2.39 13.65 5.50
N TYR A 43 -1.84 12.68 4.78
CA TYR A 43 -1.31 12.82 3.42
C TYR A 43 -2.24 12.22 2.37
N SER A 44 -3.42 11.73 2.77
CA SER A 44 -4.41 11.17 1.85
C SER A 44 -4.84 12.22 0.81
N GLN A 45 -4.86 11.80 -0.46
CA GLN A 45 -5.29 12.64 -1.57
C GLN A 45 -6.53 12.04 -2.22
N ARG A 46 -7.53 12.88 -2.46
CA ARG A 46 -8.77 12.45 -3.12
C ARG A 46 -8.52 12.26 -4.62
N THR A 47 -8.49 11.00 -5.05
CA THR A 47 -8.47 10.65 -6.48
C THR A 47 -9.87 10.28 -6.97
N PRO A 48 -10.34 10.79 -8.14
CA PRO A 48 -11.63 10.40 -8.71
C PRO A 48 -11.76 8.89 -8.95
N LYS A 49 -12.96 8.33 -8.70
CA LYS A 49 -13.21 6.88 -8.86
C LYS A 49 -12.91 6.37 -10.27
N LYS A 50 -13.31 7.12 -11.31
CA LYS A 50 -13.05 6.77 -12.71
C LYS A 50 -11.55 6.72 -13.04
N MET A 51 -10.76 7.60 -12.43
CA MET A 51 -9.31 7.63 -12.62
C MET A 51 -8.64 6.39 -12.00
N LYS A 52 -9.04 5.99 -10.79
CA LYS A 52 -8.54 4.75 -10.16
C LYS A 52 -8.86 3.52 -11.01
N ALA A 53 -10.10 3.43 -11.49
CA ALA A 53 -10.55 2.32 -12.32
C ALA A 53 -9.81 2.28 -13.68
N ALA A 54 -9.61 3.44 -14.32
CA ALA A 54 -8.88 3.52 -15.58
C ALA A 54 -7.40 3.14 -15.43
N ALA A 55 -6.74 3.59 -14.35
CA ALA A 55 -5.35 3.26 -14.08
C ALA A 55 -5.13 1.76 -13.90
N LEU A 56 -6.00 1.09 -13.13
CA LEU A 56 -5.94 -0.37 -12.97
C LEU A 56 -6.10 -1.11 -14.31
N LYS A 57 -7.09 -0.69 -15.13
CA LYS A 57 -7.29 -1.29 -16.46
C LYS A 57 -6.07 -1.13 -17.36
N TYR A 58 -5.49 0.07 -17.39
CA TYR A 58 -4.33 0.36 -18.23
C TYR A 58 -3.13 -0.51 -17.86
N VAL A 59 -2.80 -0.60 -16.56
CA VAL A 59 -1.65 -1.41 -16.12
C VAL A 59 -1.92 -2.90 -16.35
N LEU A 60 -3.13 -3.40 -16.12
CA LEU A 60 -3.45 -4.80 -16.44
C LEU A 60 -3.36 -5.09 -17.94
N SER A 61 -3.81 -4.17 -18.79
CA SER A 61 -3.65 -4.29 -20.25
C SER A 61 -2.19 -4.29 -20.68
N ASP A 62 -1.35 -3.45 -20.07
CA ASP A 62 0.10 -3.43 -20.32
C ASP A 62 0.75 -4.78 -19.95
N ARG A 63 0.46 -5.30 -18.75
CA ARG A 63 0.94 -6.62 -18.31
C ARG A 63 0.45 -7.75 -19.21
N ALA A 64 -0.80 -7.69 -19.65
CA ALA A 64 -1.37 -8.70 -20.55
C ALA A 64 -0.71 -8.67 -21.93
N ASN A 65 -0.48 -7.47 -22.50
CA ASN A 65 0.20 -7.30 -23.79
C ASN A 65 1.64 -7.80 -23.75
N ALA A 66 2.32 -7.67 -22.60
CA ALA A 66 3.66 -8.21 -22.38
C ALA A 66 3.69 -9.72 -22.10
N GLY A 67 2.52 -10.39 -22.03
CA GLY A 67 2.44 -11.82 -21.69
C GLY A 67 2.77 -12.12 -20.23
N HIS A 68 2.67 -11.13 -19.34
CA HIS A 68 2.98 -11.25 -17.90
C HIS A 68 1.75 -11.47 -17.03
N VAL A 69 0.61 -11.81 -17.64
CA VAL A 69 -0.60 -12.22 -16.94
C VAL A 69 -0.85 -13.69 -17.19
N ALA A 70 -1.02 -14.47 -16.13
CA ALA A 70 -1.29 -15.89 -16.23
C ALA A 70 -2.44 -16.30 -15.29
N VAL A 71 -3.14 -17.37 -15.65
CA VAL A 71 -4.14 -18.01 -14.81
C VAL A 71 -3.60 -19.39 -14.43
N VAL A 72 -3.55 -19.68 -13.14
CA VAL A 72 -3.00 -20.91 -12.59
C VAL A 72 -4.03 -21.57 -11.69
N ASP A 73 -4.13 -22.89 -11.78
CA ASP A 73 -4.80 -23.71 -10.77
C ASP A 73 -3.74 -24.25 -9.82
N PHE A 74 -3.84 -23.87 -8.54
CA PHE A 74 -2.86 -24.29 -7.54
C PHE A 74 -3.09 -25.75 -7.11
N GLY A 75 -4.28 -26.32 -7.31
CA GLY A 75 -4.61 -27.69 -6.92
C GLY A 75 -4.54 -27.94 -5.41
N VAL A 76 -4.71 -26.89 -4.58
CA VAL A 76 -4.54 -26.94 -3.11
C VAL A 76 -5.87 -26.80 -2.38
N ALA A 77 -6.89 -27.57 -2.81
CA ALA A 77 -8.23 -27.51 -2.24
C ALA A 77 -8.32 -28.16 -0.85
N GLU A 78 -7.67 -29.31 -0.66
CA GLU A 78 -7.85 -30.14 0.55
C GLU A 78 -6.97 -29.73 1.73
N ALA A 79 -5.71 -29.36 1.49
CA ALA A 79 -4.76 -28.99 2.55
C ALA A 79 -3.71 -28.00 2.05
N PRO A 80 -3.37 -26.92 2.82
CA PRO A 80 -2.41 -25.91 2.39
C PRO A 80 -1.00 -26.49 2.23
N SER A 81 -0.36 -26.20 1.10
CA SER A 81 0.98 -26.70 0.76
C SER A 81 1.77 -25.68 -0.04
N THR A 82 2.79 -25.10 0.61
CA THR A 82 3.71 -24.15 -0.03
C THR A 82 4.52 -24.79 -1.15
N LYS A 83 4.86 -26.07 -1.01
CA LYS A 83 5.58 -26.84 -2.03
C LYS A 83 4.76 -26.98 -3.32
N ALA A 84 3.46 -27.26 -3.19
CA ALA A 84 2.56 -27.33 -4.33
C ALA A 84 2.43 -25.97 -5.02
N ALA A 85 2.27 -24.89 -4.24
CA ALA A 85 2.19 -23.53 -4.78
C ALA A 85 3.48 -23.11 -5.53
N ILE A 86 4.66 -23.44 -5.01
CA ILE A 86 5.94 -23.18 -5.70
C ILE A 86 6.01 -23.95 -7.01
N ALA A 87 5.61 -25.23 -7.02
CA ALA A 87 5.61 -26.05 -8.23
C ALA A 87 4.70 -25.47 -9.33
N ALA A 88 3.57 -24.90 -8.95
CA ALA A 88 2.64 -24.25 -9.87
C ALA A 88 3.15 -22.87 -10.37
N LEU A 89 3.83 -22.09 -9.52
CA LEU A 89 4.29 -20.74 -9.86
C LEU A 89 5.62 -20.69 -10.62
N THR A 90 6.58 -21.55 -10.27
CA THR A 90 7.94 -21.52 -10.84
C THR A 90 7.99 -21.55 -12.38
N PRO A 91 7.18 -22.37 -13.08
CA PRO A 91 7.19 -22.43 -14.54
C PRO A 91 6.73 -21.12 -15.21
N VAL A 92 5.96 -20.31 -14.49
CA VAL A 92 5.30 -19.10 -15.03
C VAL A 92 6.08 -17.85 -14.66
N THR A 93 6.54 -17.76 -13.41
CA THR A 93 7.06 -16.52 -12.84
C THR A 93 8.58 -16.46 -12.83
N GLU A 94 9.27 -17.57 -13.08
CA GLU A 94 10.75 -17.65 -13.03
C GLU A 94 11.33 -17.08 -11.72
N ASN A 95 10.62 -17.23 -10.60
CA ASN A 95 10.96 -16.65 -9.29
C ASN A 95 11.04 -15.11 -9.22
N LYS A 96 10.48 -14.40 -10.21
CA LYS A 96 10.36 -12.93 -10.17
C LYS A 96 9.24 -12.48 -9.24
N PHE A 97 9.30 -11.22 -8.83
CA PHE A 97 8.28 -10.65 -7.94
C PHE A 97 6.90 -10.69 -8.60
N THR A 98 5.96 -11.39 -7.96
CA THR A 98 4.67 -11.76 -8.55
C THR A 98 3.54 -11.41 -7.59
N THR A 99 2.51 -10.74 -8.10
CA THR A 99 1.25 -10.59 -7.38
C THR A 99 0.34 -11.76 -7.74
N VAL A 100 -0.10 -12.49 -6.72
CA VAL A 100 -1.06 -13.59 -6.87
C VAL A 100 -2.44 -13.12 -6.42
N VAL A 101 -3.42 -13.16 -7.32
CA VAL A 101 -4.80 -12.73 -7.08
C VAL A 101 -5.67 -13.94 -6.80
N LEU A 102 -6.34 -13.93 -5.66
CA LEU A 102 -7.13 -15.05 -5.13
C LEU A 102 -8.58 -14.64 -4.86
N SER A 103 -9.47 -15.64 -4.80
CA SER A 103 -10.81 -15.48 -4.22
C SER A 103 -10.73 -15.46 -2.68
N ARG A 104 -11.68 -14.78 -2.01
CA ARG A 104 -11.78 -14.80 -0.54
C ARG A 104 -12.19 -16.16 0.01
N GLU A 105 -12.86 -16.97 -0.80
CA GLU A 105 -13.36 -18.29 -0.41
C GLU A 105 -12.20 -19.30 -0.27
N ASN A 106 -11.11 -19.13 -1.04
CA ASN A 106 -9.96 -20.02 -1.05
C ASN A 106 -8.86 -19.60 -0.08
N VAL A 107 -9.12 -19.82 1.22
CA VAL A 107 -8.14 -19.58 2.29
C VAL A 107 -6.92 -20.49 2.17
N ASN A 108 -7.09 -21.73 1.71
CA ASN A 108 -6.00 -22.71 1.59
C ASN A 108 -4.96 -22.28 0.54
N GLU A 109 -5.40 -21.72 -0.59
CA GLU A 109 -4.51 -21.15 -1.60
C GLU A 109 -3.70 -19.99 -1.00
N TRP A 110 -4.37 -19.07 -0.29
CA TRP A 110 -3.72 -17.95 0.36
C TRP A 110 -2.66 -18.38 1.38
N LEU A 111 -2.99 -19.36 2.23
CA LEU A 111 -2.04 -19.94 3.20
C LEU A 111 -0.82 -20.58 2.53
N SER A 112 -1.00 -21.10 1.31
CA SER A 112 0.05 -21.78 0.55
C SER A 112 1.03 -20.81 -0.11
N VAL A 113 0.59 -19.60 -0.49
CA VAL A 113 1.47 -18.60 -1.13
C VAL A 113 2.04 -17.55 -0.18
N ARG A 114 1.38 -17.26 0.96
CA ARG A 114 1.74 -16.12 1.83
C ARG A 114 3.16 -16.14 2.40
N ASN A 115 3.78 -17.31 2.49
CA ASN A 115 5.13 -17.46 3.05
C ASN A 115 6.24 -17.32 1.99
N ILE A 116 5.89 -17.19 0.72
CA ILE A 116 6.87 -17.09 -0.38
C ILE A 116 7.34 -15.63 -0.48
N PRO A 117 8.64 -15.32 -0.28
CA PRO A 117 9.12 -13.93 -0.23
C PRO A 117 8.94 -13.13 -1.52
N THR A 118 8.93 -13.81 -2.66
CA THR A 118 8.79 -13.20 -3.99
C THR A 118 7.32 -13.03 -4.41
N VAL A 119 6.37 -13.46 -3.57
CA VAL A 119 4.94 -13.45 -3.90
C VAL A 119 4.20 -12.49 -2.97
N HIS A 120 3.40 -11.62 -3.57
CA HIS A 120 2.44 -10.80 -2.86
C HIS A 120 1.01 -11.32 -3.10
N PRO A 121 0.40 -12.02 -2.14
CA PRO A 121 -0.97 -12.48 -2.28
C PRO A 121 -1.97 -11.35 -2.01
N ILE A 122 -2.93 -11.19 -2.90
CA ILE A 122 -4.03 -10.22 -2.76
C ILE A 122 -5.36 -10.86 -3.16
N PHE A 123 -6.45 -10.36 -2.60
CA PHE A 123 -7.79 -10.79 -3.01
C PHE A 123 -8.28 -9.98 -4.21
N ALA A 124 -9.14 -10.59 -5.03
CA ALA A 124 -9.67 -9.97 -6.25
C ALA A 124 -10.40 -8.62 -6.00
N ASP A 125 -11.01 -8.44 -4.83
CA ASP A 125 -11.70 -7.21 -4.42
C ASP A 125 -10.75 -6.08 -4.01
N GLN A 126 -9.54 -6.43 -3.57
CA GLN A 126 -8.52 -5.47 -3.12
C GLN A 126 -7.50 -5.13 -4.19
N LEU A 127 -7.62 -5.71 -5.39
CA LEU A 127 -6.69 -5.49 -6.49
C LEU A 127 -6.56 -4.00 -6.80
N ASN A 128 -5.34 -3.47 -6.63
CA ASN A 128 -5.03 -2.06 -6.81
C ASN A 128 -3.95 -1.86 -7.87
N THR A 129 -3.78 -0.62 -8.32
CA THR A 129 -2.80 -0.30 -9.37
C THR A 129 -1.36 -0.47 -8.88
N TYR A 130 -1.07 -0.20 -7.61
CA TYR A 130 0.29 -0.23 -7.08
C TYR A 130 0.90 -1.64 -7.12
N ASP A 131 0.13 -2.64 -6.70
CA ASP A 131 0.60 -4.03 -6.63
C ASP A 131 0.85 -4.58 -8.04
N VAL A 132 -0.03 -4.26 -8.99
CA VAL A 132 0.10 -4.66 -10.41
C VAL A 132 1.31 -3.99 -11.08
N VAL A 133 1.62 -2.73 -10.74
CA VAL A 133 2.82 -2.04 -11.26
C VAL A 133 4.10 -2.62 -10.64
N THR A 134 4.08 -2.89 -9.33
CA THR A 134 5.26 -3.39 -8.62
C THR A 134 5.61 -4.82 -9.01
N ALA A 135 4.59 -5.63 -9.33
CA ALA A 135 4.78 -6.99 -9.82
C ALA A 135 5.28 -7.03 -11.26
N GLN A 136 6.19 -7.98 -11.53
CA GLN A 136 6.59 -8.33 -12.89
C GLN A 136 5.52 -9.22 -13.52
N TYR A 137 5.03 -10.21 -12.77
CA TYR A 137 3.96 -11.11 -13.19
C TYR A 137 2.72 -10.94 -12.31
N VAL A 138 1.56 -11.03 -12.94
CA VAL A 138 0.27 -11.06 -12.24
C VAL A 138 -0.35 -12.42 -12.52
N VAL A 139 -0.50 -13.22 -11.47
CA VAL A 139 -1.06 -14.57 -11.57
C VAL A 139 -2.41 -14.58 -10.89
N PHE A 140 -3.45 -15.00 -11.60
CA PHE A 140 -4.77 -15.21 -11.02
C PHE A 140 -4.95 -16.69 -10.70
N SER A 141 -5.54 -17.02 -9.54
CA SER A 141 -6.19 -18.33 -9.41
C SER A 141 -7.42 -18.37 -10.32
N LYS A 142 -7.82 -19.56 -10.77
CA LYS A 142 -9.00 -19.72 -11.64
C LYS A 142 -10.24 -19.05 -11.04
N GLU A 143 -10.52 -19.33 -9.77
CA GLU A 143 -11.63 -18.71 -9.05
C GLU A 143 -11.43 -17.22 -8.81
N GLY A 144 -10.19 -16.79 -8.53
CA GLY A 144 -9.85 -15.36 -8.40
C GLY A 144 -10.10 -14.58 -9.69
N PHE A 145 -9.83 -15.20 -10.84
CA PHE A 145 -10.10 -14.61 -12.16
C PHE A 145 -11.60 -14.50 -12.43
N ASP A 146 -12.36 -15.56 -12.16
CA ASP A 146 -13.81 -15.58 -12.34
C ASP A 146 -14.49 -14.55 -11.43
N ALA A 147 -14.08 -14.47 -10.16
CA ALA A 147 -14.55 -13.46 -9.21
C ALA A 147 -14.23 -12.02 -9.67
N PHE A 148 -13.02 -11.81 -10.23
CA PHE A 148 -12.63 -10.51 -10.76
C PHE A 148 -13.49 -10.10 -11.97
N ILE A 149 -13.76 -11.01 -12.90
CA ILE A 149 -14.61 -10.74 -14.06
C ILE A 149 -16.06 -10.48 -13.65
N ALA A 150 -16.61 -11.31 -12.76
CA ALA A 150 -17.97 -11.17 -12.26
C ALA A 150 -18.17 -9.77 -11.66
N ALA A 151 -17.25 -9.34 -10.78
CA ALA A 151 -17.31 -8.03 -10.13
C ALA A 151 -17.18 -6.82 -11.09
N LYS A 152 -16.69 -7.01 -12.32
CA LYS A 152 -16.56 -5.93 -13.33
C LYS A 152 -17.62 -5.97 -14.41
N THR A 153 -18.25 -7.12 -14.63
CA THR A 153 -19.23 -7.34 -15.70
C THR A 153 -20.66 -7.21 -15.21
N GLU A 154 -20.95 -7.59 -13.97
CA GLU A 154 -22.26 -7.38 -13.39
C GLU A 154 -22.52 -5.89 -13.15
N PRO A 155 -23.66 -5.35 -13.62
CA PRO A 155 -24.04 -3.98 -13.29
C PRO A 155 -24.21 -3.91 -11.77
N ALA A 156 -23.48 -3.00 -11.12
CA ALA A 156 -23.64 -2.74 -9.69
C ALA A 156 -25.14 -2.60 -9.40
N ALA A 157 -25.70 -3.55 -8.65
CA ALA A 157 -27.07 -3.49 -8.21
C ALA A 157 -27.27 -2.12 -7.57
N LYS A 158 -28.13 -1.29 -8.18
CA LYS A 158 -28.53 -0.03 -7.57
C LYS A 158 -29.29 -0.40 -6.30
N GLU A 159 -28.62 -0.35 -5.16
CA GLU A 159 -29.30 -0.21 -3.89
C GLU A 159 -30.15 1.06 -3.98
N ALA A 160 -31.46 0.87 -3.82
CA ALA A 160 -32.50 1.89 -3.94
C ALA A 160 -32.56 2.79 -2.70
#